data_AF-A0A1F7L900-F1
#
_entry.id   AF-A0A1F7L900-F1
#
_cell.length_a   1.000
_cell.length_b   1.000
_cell.length_c   1.000
_cell.angle_alpha   90.00
_cell.angle_beta   90.00
_cell.angle_gamma   90.00
#
_symmetry.space_group_name_H-M   'P 1'
#
loop_
_entity.id
_entity.type
_entity.pdbx_description
1 polymer ?
#
loop_
_entity_poly.entity_id
_entity_poly.type
_entity_poly.pdbx_seq_one_letter_code
_entity_poly.pdbx_strand_id
1 'polypeptide(L)' 'MRTTRILSLSLPPELLREAETLARREGRTKSELLREALRRYIQEQKWRSLQRYGARRAQRLGIREAEVERVIAEHRKAGR' A
#
# COMPACT_ATOMS: atom_id res chain seq x y z
N MET A 1 19.37 -15.14 -7.74
CA MET A 1 18.31 -16.13 -7.99
C MET A 1 16.96 -15.41 -8.06
N ARG A 2 16.12 -15.63 -9.08
CA ARG A 2 14.74 -15.08 -9.10
C ARG A 2 13.85 -16.02 -8.28
N THR A 3 13.37 -15.57 -7.12
CA THR A 3 12.42 -16.30 -6.26
C THR A 3 10.99 -15.99 -6.66
N THR A 4 10.55 -16.47 -7.82
CA THR A 4 9.15 -16.36 -8.25
C THR A 4 8.48 -17.73 -8.26
N ARG A 5 7.27 -17.82 -7.70
CA ARG A 5 6.40 -19.01 -7.79
C ARG A 5 5.24 -18.72 -8.75
N ILE A 6 4.78 -19.74 -9.47
CA ILE A 6 3.61 -19.65 -10.34
C ILE A 6 2.34 -19.59 -9.47
N LEU A 7 1.42 -18.69 -9.84
CA LEU A 7 0.10 -18.56 -9.25
C LEU A 7 -0.93 -18.78 -10.36
N SER A 8 -1.82 -19.76 -10.21
CA SER A 8 -3.00 -19.93 -11.05
C SER A 8 -4.19 -19.28 -10.35
N LEU A 9 -4.95 -18.47 -11.08
CA LEU A 9 -6.12 -17.75 -10.57
C LEU A 9 -7.24 -17.76 -11.61
N SER A 10 -8.48 -17.89 -11.13
CA SER A 10 -9.68 -17.74 -11.95
C SER A 10 -10.16 -16.29 -11.90
N LEU A 11 -10.47 -15.70 -13.05
CA LEU A 11 -10.98 -14.34 -13.18
C LEU A 11 -12.24 -14.35 -14.04
N PRO A 12 -13.22 -13.46 -13.77
CA PRO A 12 -14.30 -13.19 -14.70
C PRO A 12 -13.72 -12.86 -16.10
N PRO A 13 -14.27 -13.43 -17.20
CA PRO A 13 -13.76 -13.22 -18.54
C PRO A 13 -13.66 -11.73 -18.92
N GLU A 14 -14.62 -10.92 -18.47
CA GLU A 14 -14.69 -9.48 -18.68
C GLU A 14 -13.48 -8.78 -18.07
N LEU A 15 -13.18 -9.10 -16.81
CA LEU A 15 -12.07 -8.52 -16.06
C LEU A 15 -10.71 -8.90 -16.68
N LEU A 16 -10.59 -10.13 -17.18
CA LEU A 16 -9.38 -10.55 -17.89
C LEU A 16 -9.18 -9.75 -19.18
N ARG A 17 -10.25 -9.51 -19.96
CA ARG A 17 -10.18 -8.68 -21.19
C ARG A 17 -9.78 -7.24 -20.89
N GLU A 18 -10.30 -6.66 -19.81
CA GLU A 18 -9.92 -5.32 -19.37
C GLU A 18 -8.44 -5.26 -18.97
N ALA A 19 -7.98 -6.23 -18.18
CA ALA A 19 -6.58 -6.32 -17.76
C ALA A 19 -5.63 -6.49 -18.96
N GLU A 20 -6.01 -7.30 -19.95
CA GLU A 20 -5.24 -7.46 -21.18
C GLU A 20 -5.15 -6.18 -22.00
N THR A 21 -6.28 -5.48 -22.16
CA THR A 21 -6.33 -4.20 -22.87
C THR A 21 -5.45 -3.16 -22.20
N LEU A 22 -5.54 -3.06 -20.88
CA LEU A 22 -4.72 -2.16 -20.07
C LEU A 22 -3.23 -2.46 -20.21
N ALA A 23 -2.85 -3.73 -20.04
CA ALA A 23 -1.46 -4.17 -20.14
C ALA A 23 -0.86 -3.85 -21.52
N ARG A 24 -1.61 -4.11 -22.61
CA ARG A 24 -1.20 -3.77 -23.98
C ARG A 24 -1.00 -2.27 -24.16
N ARG A 25 -1.96 -1.45 -23.70
CA ARG A 25 -1.88 0.02 -23.78
C ARG A 25 -0.65 0.57 -23.06
N GLU A 26 -0.25 -0.05 -21.96
CA GLU A 26 0.89 0.36 -21.15
C GLU A 26 2.21 -0.34 -21.55
N GLY A 27 2.22 -1.13 -22.63
CA GLY A 27 3.42 -1.82 -23.11
C GLY A 27 4.00 -2.84 -22.13
N ARG A 28 3.15 -3.45 -21.29
CA ARG A 28 3.58 -4.42 -20.25
C ARG A 28 2.86 -5.75 -20.35
N THR A 29 3.40 -6.77 -19.69
CA THR A 29 2.76 -8.10 -19.62
C THR A 29 1.63 -8.15 -18.59
N LYS A 30 0.70 -9.08 -18.76
CA LYS A 30 -0.36 -9.38 -17.75
C LYS A 30 0.24 -9.62 -16.36
N SER A 31 1.31 -10.40 -16.29
CA SER A 31 1.97 -10.75 -15.03
C SER A 31 2.63 -9.54 -14.37
N GLU A 32 3.07 -8.53 -15.11
CA GLU A 32 3.57 -7.27 -14.54
C GLU A 32 2.45 -6.42 -13.99
N LEU A 33 1.37 -6.26 -14.75
CA LEU A 33 0.15 -5.56 -14.31
C LEU A 33 -0.37 -6.15 -12.99
N LEU A 34 -0.58 -7.47 -12.94
CA LEU A 34 -1.14 -8.14 -11.77
C LEU A 34 -0.21 -8.08 -10.56
N ARG A 35 1.11 -8.25 -10.75
CA ARG A 35 2.08 -8.11 -9.65
C ARG A 35 2.09 -6.70 -9.08
N GLU A 36 2.00 -5.69 -9.94
CA GLU A 36 1.95 -4.30 -9.51
C GLU A 36 0.66 -3.97 -8.77
N ALA A 37 -0.49 -4.39 -9.32
CA ALA A 37 -1.78 -4.24 -8.68
C ALA A 37 -1.80 -4.88 -7.28
N LEU A 38 -1.29 -6.11 -7.15
CA LEU A 38 -1.19 -6.80 -5.86
C LEU A 38 -0.29 -6.06 -4.88
N ARG A 39 0.87 -5.56 -5.33
CA ARG A 39 1.77 -4.75 -4.47
C ARG A 39 1.09 -3.50 -3.97
N ARG A 40 0.40 -2.76 -4.84
CA ARG A 40 -0.33 -1.54 -4.47
C ARG A 40 -1.43 -1.84 -3.47
N TYR A 41 -2.21 -2.89 -3.71
CA TYR A 41 -3.27 -3.31 -2.79
C TYR A 41 -2.72 -3.65 -1.39
N ILE A 42 -1.62 -4.42 -1.30
CA ILE A 42 -1.00 -4.74 -0.02
C ILE A 42 -0.50 -3.48 0.70
N GLN A 43 0.15 -2.56 -0.02
CA GLN A 43 0.66 -1.32 0.57
C GLN A 43 -0.47 -0.42 1.08
N GLU A 44 -1.57 -0.32 0.32
CA GLU A 44 -2.74 0.42 0.73
C GLU A 44 -3.36 -0.16 2.01
N GLN A 45 -3.46 -1.49 2.12
CA GLN A 45 -3.95 -2.13 3.35
C GLN A 45 -3.05 -1.86 4.56
N LYS A 46 -1.73 -1.88 4.38
CA LYS A 46 -0.77 -1.51 5.43
C LYS A 46 -0.95 -0.06 5.85
N TRP A 47 -1.07 0.86 4.88
CA TRP A 47 -1.27 2.28 5.14
C TRP A 47 -2.57 2.55 5.90
N ARG A 48 -3.69 1.94 5.48
CA ARG A 48 -4.99 2.01 6.18
C ARG A 48 -4.89 1.49 7.61
N SER A 49 -4.10 0.43 7.85
CA SER A 49 -3.84 -0.06 9.20
C SER A 49 -3.05 0.95 10.06
N LEU A 50 -1.98 1.52 9.51
CA LEU A 50 -1.15 2.53 10.17
C LEU A 50 -1.95 3.79 10.51
N GLN A 51 -2.78 4.27 9.59
CA GLN A 51 -3.66 5.42 9.84
C GLN A 51 -4.63 5.15 10.98
N ARG A 52 -5.29 3.98 11.00
CA ARG A 52 -6.20 3.58 12.10
C ARG A 52 -5.48 3.47 13.44
N TYR A 53 -4.23 2.99 13.43
CA TYR A 53 -3.41 2.95 14.63
C TYR A 53 -3.05 4.38 15.09
N GLY A 54 -2.57 5.22 14.18
CA GLY A 54 -2.17 6.60 14.43
C GLY A 54 -3.32 7.43 14.99
N ALA A 55 -4.51 7.37 14.38
CA ALA A 55 -5.71 8.07 14.84
C ALA A 55 -6.08 7.67 16.28
N ARG A 56 -6.11 6.37 16.59
CA ARG A 56 -6.37 5.87 17.96
C ARG A 56 -5.30 6.31 18.95
N ARG A 57 -4.04 6.38 18.53
CA ARG A 57 -2.94 6.83 19.39
C ARG A 57 -3.03 8.34 19.66
N ALA A 58 -3.29 9.14 18.63
CA ALA A 58 -3.47 10.58 18.76
C ALA A 58 -4.63 10.93 19.69
N GLN A 59 -5.78 10.27 19.52
CA GLN A 59 -6.94 10.46 20.39
C GLN A 59 -6.62 10.17 21.86
N ARG A 60 -5.98 9.02 22.15
CA ARG A 60 -5.59 8.63 23.51
C ARG A 60 -4.57 9.58 24.15
N LEU A 61 -3.72 10.21 23.35
CA LEU A 61 -2.71 11.16 23.84
C LEU A 61 -3.18 12.62 23.76
N GLY A 62 -4.40 12.88 23.28
CA GLY A 62 -4.90 14.24 23.09
C GLY A 62 -4.14 15.06 22.04
N ILE A 63 -3.38 14.42 21.15
CA ILE A 63 -2.53 15.10 20.16
C ILE A 63 -3.40 15.63 19.03
N ARG A 64 -3.31 16.95 18.79
CA ARG A 64 -3.90 17.61 17.62
C ARG A 64 -2.87 17.80 16.52
N GLU A 65 -3.34 18.10 15.31
CA GLU A 65 -2.48 18.33 14.14
C GLU A 65 -1.41 19.41 14.38
N ALA A 66 -1.77 20.51 15.05
CA ALA A 66 -0.84 21.58 15.42
C ALA A 66 0.29 21.13 16.37
N GLU A 67 0.14 19.99 17.04
CA GLU A 67 1.13 19.47 18.01
C GLU A 67 2.08 18.44 17.40
N VAL A 68 1.87 18.05 16.14
CA VAL A 68 2.66 17.02 15.46
C VAL A 68 4.14 17.40 15.40
N GLU A 69 4.46 18.64 15.00
CA GLU A 69 5.85 19.11 14.92
C GLU A 69 6.55 19.08 16.28
N ARG A 70 5.85 19.47 17.35
CA ARG A 70 6.38 19.42 18.72
C ARG A 70 6.71 17.98 19.12
N VAL A 71 5.77 17.06 18.93
CA VAL A 71 5.94 15.64 19.27
C VAL A 71 7.09 15.00 18.50
N ILE A 72 7.25 15.33 17.22
CA ILE A 72 8.37 14.84 16.39
C ILE A 72 9.70 15.40 16.91
N ALA A 73 9.76 16.70 17.21
CA ALA A 73 10.97 17.34 17.73
C ALA A 73 11.39 16.75 19.08
N GLU A 74 10.45 16.52 20.00
CA GLU A 74 10.68 15.86 21.28
C GLU A 74 11.25 14.45 21.10
N HIS A 75 10.66 13.64 20.21
CA HIS A 75 11.12 12.27 19.98
C HIS A 75 12.52 12.21 19.35
N ARG A 76 12.83 13.09 18.38
CA ARG A 76 14.16 13.17 17.75
C ARG A 76 15.25 13.60 18.73
N LYS A 77 14.93 14.47 19.70
CA LYS A 77 15.86 14.88 20.76
C LYS A 77 16.15 13.74 21.73
N ALA A 78 15.14 12.93 22.06
CA ALA A 78 15.28 11.79 22.97
C ALA A 78 16.01 10.58 22.35
N GLY A 79 16.13 10.52 21.02
CA GLY A 79 16.85 9.47 20.30
C GLY A 79 18.32 9.78 19.98
N ARG A 80 18.85 10.90 20.47
CA ARG A 80 20.29 11.20 20.53
C ARG A 80 20.79 10.96 21.94
#